data_AF-A0AAE5HG04-F1
#
_entry.id   AF-A0AAE5HG04-F1
#
_cell.length_a   1.000
_cell.length_b   1.000
_cell.length_c   1.000
_cell.angle_alpha   90.00
_cell.angle_beta   90.00
_cell.angle_gamma   90.00
#
_symmetry.space_group_name_H-M   'P 1'
#
loop_
_entity.id
_entity.type
_entity.pdbx_description
1 polymer ?
#
loop_
_entity_poly.entity_id
_entity_poly.type
_entity_poly.pdbx_seq_one_letter_code
_entity_poly.pdbx_strand_id
1 'polypeptide(L)'
;MEAYTYIGSDLHNGHCPACKKHCVPPAGKLLVQGQTTWQSPNGLGRLWVYTYDERGRPFEFEVSVLNTVGKLTGIKMDGIQVDPNRFVSLLGLPEVIVEEITAAGVTEIQEPDKSYSNRSKDRSA
;
A
#
# COMPACT_ATOMS: atom_id res chain seq x y z
N MET A 1 -21.04 22.10 31.81
CA MET A 1 -19.67 21.89 31.31
C MET A 1 -19.62 20.44 30.89
N GLU A 2 -19.95 20.15 29.63
CA GLU A 2 -20.05 18.77 29.14
C GLU A 2 -18.64 18.28 28.85
N ALA A 3 -18.20 17.28 29.60
CA ALA A 3 -16.89 16.68 29.45
C ALA A 3 -16.86 15.86 28.15
N TYR A 4 -15.98 16.24 27.23
CA TYR A 4 -15.66 15.41 26.08
C TYR A 4 -15.06 14.10 26.58
N THR A 5 -15.82 13.02 26.50
CA THR A 5 -15.32 11.68 26.80
C THR A 5 -14.50 11.24 25.60
N TYR A 6 -13.19 11.09 25.79
CA TYR A 6 -12.29 10.62 24.73
C TYR A 6 -12.62 9.15 24.42
N ILE A 7 -13.30 8.91 23.30
CA ILE A 7 -13.61 7.57 22.81
C ILE A 7 -12.40 7.10 21.98
N GLY A 8 -11.40 6.49 22.63
CA GLY A 8 -10.21 6.05 21.91
C GLY A 8 -9.20 5.20 22.69
N SER A 9 -9.59 4.59 23.81
CA SER A 9 -8.68 3.75 24.61
C SER A 9 -8.64 2.29 24.17
N ASP A 10 -9.61 1.83 23.37
CA ASP A 10 -9.66 0.46 22.88
C ASP A 10 -9.04 0.37 21.49
N LEU A 11 -8.35 -0.74 21.20
CA LEU A 11 -7.93 -1.11 19.85
C LEU A 11 -9.17 -1.07 18.95
N HIS A 12 -9.29 -0.03 18.12
CA HIS A 12 -10.40 0.05 17.18
C HIS A 12 -10.31 -1.16 16.25
N ASN A 13 -11.30 -2.04 16.34
CA ASN A 13 -11.39 -3.27 15.56
C ASN A 13 -11.43 -3.05 14.04
N GLY A 14 -11.34 -1.81 13.56
CA GLY A 14 -11.38 -1.48 12.13
C GLY A 14 -12.75 -1.62 11.49
N HIS A 15 -13.81 -1.92 12.25
CA HIS A 15 -15.16 -2.19 11.74
C HIS A 15 -16.18 -1.13 12.17
N CYS A 16 -17.12 -0.79 11.30
CA CYS A 16 -18.25 0.09 11.60
C CYS A 16 -19.18 -0.57 12.63
N PRO A 17 -19.53 0.07 13.76
CA PRO A 17 -20.49 -0.52 14.70
C PRO A 17 -21.91 -0.66 14.09
N ALA A 18 -22.26 0.17 13.10
CA ALA A 18 -23.59 0.16 12.49
C ALA A 18 -23.76 -0.90 11.38
N CYS A 19 -22.76 -1.08 10.51
CA CYS A 19 -22.85 -2.01 9.37
C CYS A 19 -21.86 -3.16 9.41
N LYS A 20 -21.03 -3.26 10.47
CA LYS A 20 -19.96 -4.26 10.66
C LYS A 20 -18.97 -4.39 9.51
N LYS A 21 -18.96 -3.49 8.52
CA LYS A 21 -17.97 -3.46 7.45
C LYS A 21 -16.65 -2.89 7.95
N HIS A 22 -15.54 -3.32 7.34
CA HIS A 22 -14.22 -2.71 7.55
C HIS A 22 -14.31 -1.22 7.19
N CYS A 23 -14.25 -0.37 8.21
CA CYS A 23 -14.24 1.08 8.12
C CYS A 23 -12.84 1.62 7.79
N VAL A 24 -11.81 0.87 8.17
CA VAL A 24 -10.43 1.24 7.83
C VAL A 24 -10.10 0.76 6.42
N PRO A 25 -9.44 1.58 5.60
CA PRO A 25 -9.11 1.21 4.24
C PRO A 25 -8.08 0.08 4.15
N PRO A 26 -8.14 -0.73 3.07
CA PRO A 26 -9.20 -0.75 2.05
C PRO A 26 -10.53 -1.26 2.63
N ALA A 27 -11.65 -0.60 2.30
CA ALA A 27 -12.97 -1.07 2.70
C ALA A 27 -13.47 -2.10 1.71
N GLY A 28 -13.49 -3.36 2.12
CA GLY A 28 -13.88 -4.46 1.25
C GLY A 28 -12.81 -4.77 0.22
N LYS A 29 -13.21 -5.16 -0.98
CA LYS A 29 -12.29 -5.54 -2.06
C LYS A 29 -11.74 -4.33 -2.81
N LEU A 30 -10.55 -4.49 -3.39
CA LEU A 30 -10.00 -3.56 -4.36
C LEU A 30 -10.43 -3.97 -5.78
N LEU A 31 -10.77 -2.97 -6.59
CA LEU A 31 -11.13 -3.10 -8.01
C LEU A 31 -10.08 -2.39 -8.84
N VAL A 32 -9.46 -3.10 -9.79
CA VAL A 32 -8.45 -2.53 -10.68
C VAL A 32 -9.10 -1.59 -11.69
N GLN A 33 -8.60 -0.36 -11.73
CA GLN A 33 -8.98 0.63 -12.73
C GLN A 33 -8.06 0.54 -13.95
N GLY A 34 -6.78 0.25 -13.72
CA GLY A 34 -5.79 0.10 -14.77
C GLY A 34 -4.37 0.08 -14.20
N GLN A 35 -3.40 0.08 -15.11
CA GLN A 35 -1.99 0.08 -14.76
C GLN A 35 -1.17 0.89 -15.75
N THR A 36 -0.03 1.41 -15.28
CA THR A 36 0.99 2.04 -16.12
C THR A 36 2.30 1.32 -15.89
N THR A 37 3.03 1.05 -16.96
CA THR A 37 4.36 0.42 -16.89
C THR A 37 5.42 1.31 -17.53
N TRP A 38 6.62 1.25 -16.97
CA TRP A 38 7.83 1.81 -17.53
C TRP A 38 8.95 0.78 -17.41
N GLN A 39 9.75 0.62 -18.47
CA GLN A 39 10.89 -0.29 -18.47
C GLN A 39 12.05 0.36 -19.21
N SER A 40 13.26 0.12 -18.73
CA SER A 40 14.50 0.48 -19.40
C SER A 40 15.23 -0.75 -19.93
N PRO A 41 16.11 -0.58 -20.96
CA PRO A 41 16.80 -1.71 -21.58
C PRO A 41 17.73 -2.52 -20.66
N ASN A 42 18.11 -1.96 -19.51
CA ASN A 42 18.97 -2.60 -18.52
C ASN A 42 18.19 -3.48 -17.51
N GLY A 43 16.91 -3.78 -17.79
CA GLY A 43 16.08 -4.64 -16.94
C GLY A 43 15.48 -3.94 -15.73
N LEU A 44 15.71 -2.64 -15.52
CA LEU A 44 14.97 -1.86 -14.53
C LEU A 44 13.59 -1.49 -15.08
N GLY A 45 12.60 -1.49 -14.21
CA GLY A 45 11.24 -1.09 -14.54
C GLY A 45 10.48 -0.57 -13.34
N ARG A 46 9.30 -0.04 -13.63
CA ARG A 46 8.31 0.36 -12.65
C ARG A 46 6.93 0.01 -13.17
N LEU A 47 6.10 -0.47 -12.27
CA LEU A 47 4.70 -0.77 -12.48
C LEU A 47 3.89 0.05 -11.47
N TRP A 48 2.86 0.73 -11.95
CA TRP A 48 1.85 1.37 -11.13
C TRP A 48 0.52 0.68 -11.37
N VAL A 49 -0.11 0.19 -10.31
CA VAL A 49 -1.47 -0.37 -10.34
C VAL A 49 -2.42 0.60 -9.64
N TYR A 50 -3.47 1.02 -10.35
CA TYR A 50 -4.48 1.93 -9.85
C TYR A 50 -5.74 1.17 -9.51
N THR A 51 -6.25 1.34 -8.30
CA THR A 51 -7.44 0.63 -7.82
C THR A 51 -8.36 1.53 -7.02
N TYR A 52 -9.60 1.08 -6.83
CA TYR A 52 -10.55 1.66 -5.88
C TYR A 52 -11.04 0.60 -4.90
N ASP A 53 -11.32 0.99 -3.67
CA ASP A 53 -12.09 0.13 -2.77
C ASP A 53 -13.61 0.28 -2.97
N GLU A 54 -14.43 -0.48 -2.24
CA GLU A 54 -15.90 -0.42 -2.35
C GLU A 54 -16.51 0.94 -1.98
N ARG A 55 -15.75 1.82 -1.34
CA ARG A 55 -16.15 3.19 -1.00
C ARG A 55 -15.71 4.20 -2.04
N GLY A 56 -15.05 3.77 -3.12
CA GLY A 56 -14.53 4.63 -4.18
C GLY A 56 -13.27 5.39 -3.79
N ARG A 57 -12.54 4.95 -2.75
CA ARG A 57 -11.27 5.59 -2.36
C ARG A 57 -10.17 5.08 -3.29
N PRO A 58 -9.37 5.97 -3.92
CA PRO A 58 -8.32 5.54 -4.84
C PRO A 58 -7.10 5.03 -4.08
N PHE A 59 -6.48 3.98 -4.63
CA PHE A 59 -5.20 3.46 -4.20
C PHE A 59 -4.26 3.38 -5.39
N GLU A 60 -3.00 3.74 -5.16
CA GLU A 60 -1.91 3.57 -6.13
C GLU A 60 -0.86 2.66 -5.50
N PHE A 61 -0.51 1.58 -6.18
CA PHE A 61 0.58 0.68 -5.78
C PHE A 61 1.72 0.85 -6.76
N GLU A 62 2.89 1.30 -6.27
CA GLU A 62 4.12 1.41 -7.06
C GLU A 62 5.04 0.22 -6.75
N VAL A 63 5.41 -0.49 -7.80
CA VAL A 63 6.31 -1.62 -7.75
C VAL A 63 7.53 -1.30 -8.61
N SER A 64 8.70 -1.27 -7.98
CA SER A 64 9.97 -1.26 -8.72
C SER A 64 10.30 -2.67 -9.16
N VAL A 65 10.76 -2.81 -10.41
CA VAL A 65 11.07 -4.11 -11.02
C VAL A 65 12.55 -4.12 -11.43
N LEU A 66 13.24 -5.21 -11.13
CA LEU A 66 14.55 -5.52 -11.67
C LEU A 66 14.50 -6.93 -12.27
N ASN A 67 14.60 -7.01 -13.59
CA ASN A 67 14.33 -8.22 -14.38
C ASN A 67 12.90 -8.73 -14.12
N THR A 68 12.75 -9.88 -13.46
CA THR A 68 11.45 -10.46 -13.11
C THR A 68 11.13 -10.36 -11.61
N VAL A 69 11.95 -9.63 -10.85
CA VAL A 69 11.80 -9.47 -9.40
C VAL A 69 11.26 -8.09 -9.11
N GLY A 70 10.09 -8.04 -8.46
CA GLY A 70 9.40 -6.83 -8.06
C GLY A 70 9.58 -6.53 -6.58
N LYS A 71 9.50 -5.25 -6.23
CA LYS A 71 9.46 -4.78 -4.84
C LYS A 71 8.45 -3.65 -4.73
N LEU A 72 7.54 -3.76 -3.76
CA LEU A 72 6.61 -2.68 -3.46
C LEU A 72 7.37 -1.50 -2.86
N THR A 73 7.41 -0.38 -3.57
CA THR A 73 8.19 0.81 -3.19
C THR A 73 7.33 2.00 -2.82
N GLY A 74 6.05 2.00 -3.19
CA GLY A 74 5.13 3.07 -2.85
C GLY A 74 3.69 2.59 -2.74
N ILE A 75 2.94 3.19 -1.82
CA ILE A 75 1.50 3.09 -1.75
C ILE A 75 0.95 4.49 -1.52
N LYS A 76 -0.08 4.87 -2.28
CA LYS A 76 -0.91 6.03 -1.96
C LYS A 76 -2.33 5.60 -1.68
N MET A 77 -2.94 6.25 -0.70
CA MET A 77 -4.33 6.08 -0.31
C MET A 77 -4.96 7.47 -0.33
N ASP A 78 -5.89 7.69 -1.24
CA ASP A 78 -6.48 9.03 -1.46
C ASP A 78 -5.42 10.12 -1.71
N GLY A 79 -4.40 9.78 -2.50
CA GLY A 79 -3.25 10.65 -2.79
C GLY A 79 -2.23 10.79 -1.64
N ILE A 80 -2.51 10.27 -0.45
CA ILE A 80 -1.62 10.32 0.71
C ILE A 80 -0.64 9.15 0.66
N GLN A 81 0.66 9.44 0.68
CA GLN A 81 1.70 8.41 0.73
C GLN A 81 1.63 7.64 2.05
N VAL A 82 1.63 6.31 1.96
CA VAL A 82 1.65 5.40 3.10
C VAL A 82 2.92 4.55 3.04
N ASP A 83 3.45 4.22 4.21
CA ASP A 83 4.58 3.31 4.33
C ASP A 83 4.19 1.91 3.82
N PRO A 84 4.83 1.41 2.75
CA PRO A 84 4.50 0.11 2.17
C PRO A 84 4.78 -1.06 3.12
N ASN A 85 5.83 -0.98 3.94
CA ASN A 85 6.15 -2.00 4.94
C ASN A 85 5.03 -2.12 5.96
N ARG A 86 4.57 -0.97 6.47
CA ARG A 86 3.52 -0.92 7.48
C ARG A 86 2.19 -1.41 6.91
N PHE A 87 1.88 -1.04 5.66
CA PHE A 87 0.68 -1.51 4.98
C PHE A 87 0.69 -3.04 4.84
N VAL A 88 1.74 -3.61 4.24
CA VAL A 88 1.86 -5.06 4.02
C VAL A 88 1.87 -5.83 5.34
N SER A 89 2.53 -5.31 6.38
CA SER A 89 2.57 -5.98 7.69
C SER A 89 1.20 -6.04 8.38
N LEU A 90 0.33 -5.05 8.14
CA LEU A 90 -0.98 -4.97 8.79
C LEU A 90 -2.09 -5.65 7.98
N LEU A 91 -2.03 -5.53 6.66
CA LEU A 91 -3.13 -5.89 5.76
C LEU A 91 -2.75 -6.98 4.74
N GLY A 92 -1.46 -7.29 4.60
CA GLY A 92 -0.95 -8.07 3.49
C GLY A 92 -0.96 -7.29 2.18
N LEU A 93 -0.32 -7.85 1.15
CA LEU A 93 -0.50 -7.36 -0.22
C LEU A 93 -1.82 -7.97 -0.77
N PRO A 94 -2.78 -7.17 -1.24
CA PRO A 94 -4.04 -7.71 -1.75
C PRO A 94 -3.81 -8.62 -2.96
N GLU A 95 -4.53 -9.75 -3.01
CA GLU A 95 -4.38 -10.77 -4.06
C GLU A 95 -4.50 -10.19 -5.47
N VAL A 96 -5.48 -9.30 -5.69
CA VAL A 96 -5.67 -8.62 -6.98
C VAL A 96 -4.44 -7.81 -7.42
N ILE A 97 -3.65 -7.29 -6.48
CA ILE A 97 -2.41 -6.57 -6.79
C ILE A 97 -1.31 -7.57 -7.17
N VAL A 98 -1.24 -8.73 -6.52
CA VAL A 98 -0.32 -9.81 -6.88
C VAL A 98 -0.61 -10.30 -8.30
N GLU A 99 -1.89 -10.51 -8.64
CA GLU A 99 -2.31 -10.93 -9.98
C GLU A 99 -1.87 -9.95 -11.06
N GLU A 100 -2.08 -8.64 -10.86
CA GLU A 100 -1.63 -7.61 -11.81
C GLU A 100 -0.11 -7.55 -11.94
N ILE A 101 0.61 -7.68 -10.82
CA ILE A 101 2.08 -7.72 -10.82
C ILE A 101 2.59 -8.94 -11.61
N THR A 102 2.00 -10.11 -11.40
CA THR A 102 2.37 -11.34 -12.13
C THR A 102 1.99 -11.26 -13.60
N ALA A 103 0.83 -10.71 -13.94
CA ALA A 103 0.42 -10.47 -15.32
C ALA A 103 1.37 -9.51 -16.06
N ALA A 104 2.01 -8.59 -15.34
CA ALA A 104 3.05 -7.69 -15.87
C ALA A 104 4.43 -8.36 -16.04
N GLY A 105 4.56 -9.67 -15.76
CA GLY A 105 5.79 -10.44 -15.96
C GLY A 105 6.72 -10.50 -14.75
N VAL A 106 6.27 -10.04 -13.58
CA VAL A 106 7.02 -10.17 -12.33
C VAL A 106 6.72 -11.51 -11.69
N THR A 107 7.72 -12.38 -11.60
CA THR A 107 7.58 -13.75 -11.10
C THR A 107 7.83 -13.88 -9.60
N GLU A 108 8.52 -12.90 -9.01
CA GLU A 108 8.88 -12.89 -7.59
C GLU A 108 8.65 -11.49 -7.03
N ILE A 109 8.00 -11.40 -5.86
CA ILE A 109 7.78 -10.14 -5.15
C ILE A 109 8.59 -10.19 -3.86
N GLN A 110 9.59 -9.32 -3.75
CA GLN A 110 10.32 -9.13 -2.50
C GLN A 110 9.39 -8.49 -1.47
N GLU A 111 9.42 -9.03 -0.25
CA GLU A 111 8.84 -8.35 0.90
C GLU A 111 9.51 -6.99 1.06
N PRO A 112 8.75 -5.96 1.46
CA PRO A 112 9.34 -4.65 1.66
C PRO A 112 10.33 -4.74 2.85
N ASP A 113 11.50 -4.09 2.70
CA ASP A 113 12.60 -4.21 3.66
C ASP A 113 12.22 -3.68 5.05
N LYS A 114 12.51 -4.44 6.11
CA LYS A 114 12.47 -4.00 7.52
C LYS A 114 13.53 -2.94 7.87
N SER A 115 13.90 -2.06 6.95
CA SER A 115 14.90 -1.02 7.22
C SER A 115 14.22 0.15 7.94
N TYR A 116 14.28 0.13 9.28
CA TYR A 116 14.09 1.32 10.11
C TYR A 116 14.98 2.45 9.59
N SER A 117 14.37 3.59 9.25
CA SER A 117 15.07 4.79 8.82
C SER A 117 15.84 5.42 9.98
N ASN A 118 17.15 5.18 10.09
CA ASN A 118 18.05 6.10 10.77
C ASN A 118 18.72 7.00 9.73
N ARG A 119 18.01 8.08 9.36
CA ARG A 119 18.64 9.28 8.79
C ARG A 119 18.39 10.44 9.74
N SER A 120 19.17 10.47 10.80
CA SER A 120 19.32 11.65 11.65
C SER A 120 20.81 11.96 11.77
N LYS A 121 21.19 13.01 11.04
CA LYS A 121 22.35 13.91 11.24
C LYS A 121 23.75 13.28 11.33
N ASP A 122 24.44 13.32 10.20
CA ASP A 122 25.84 13.77 10.16
C ASP A 122 25.99 14.87 9.11
N ARG A 123 25.70 16.09 9.55
CA ARG A 123 26.16 17.34 8.97
C ARG A 123 26.42 18.30 10.12
N SER A 124 27.64 18.25 10.63
CA SER A 124 28.37 19.42 11.09
C SER A 124 29.84 19.16 10.82
N ALA A 125 30.41 20.05 10.01
CA ALA A 125 31.84 20.20 9.78
C ALA A 125 32.55 20.70 11.04
#